data_AF-A0A1M7CAV7-F1
#
_entry.id   AF-A0A1M7CAV7-F1
#
_cell.length_a   1.000
_cell.length_b   1.000
_cell.length_c   1.000
_cell.angle_alpha   90.00
_cell.angle_beta   90.00
_cell.angle_gamma   90.00
#
_symmetry.space_group_name_H-M   'P 1'
#
loop_
_entity.id
_entity.type
_entity.pdbx_description
1 polymer ?
#
loop_
_entity_poly.entity_id
_entity_poly.type
_entity_poly.pdbx_seq_one_letter_code
_entity_poly.pdbx_strand_id
1 'polypeptide(L)'
;MLSALLLSASKGLPAVLLYSALGLLSCGPGDNSQVVATSEPKPAKRPPAAKAPQRPAATPKAVCTLTNDTLAGQPFGAEPTVAELLRAGAKVSSRKPFANLHVAGQTDTILVLRHQGNQFEFYRTFEKDLLRLAIITNFRPSYGQRLRFTLTESARQNGGPCNQLRIRDTERANNVSATFTAGQPSVAHVQPYWD
;
A
#
# COMPACT_ATOMS: atom_id res chain seq x y z
N MET A 1 -43.38 -2.29 35.99
CA MET A 1 -44.46 -3.29 35.84
C MET A 1 -44.53 -3.70 34.38
N LEU A 2 -44.60 -5.02 34.15
CA LEU A 2 -44.77 -5.79 32.89
C LEU A 2 -43.70 -5.59 31.80
N SER A 3 -42.80 -6.55 31.53
CA SER A 3 -42.99 -7.91 30.93
C SER A 3 -43.45 -7.85 29.47
N ALA A 4 -42.99 -8.64 28.50
CA ALA A 4 -41.89 -9.61 28.29
C ALA A 4 -42.15 -10.27 26.90
N LEU A 5 -41.14 -11.02 26.41
CA LEU A 5 -41.21 -12.11 25.40
C LEU A 5 -41.44 -11.73 23.91
N LEU A 6 -40.93 -12.45 22.89
CA LEU A 6 -39.82 -13.39 22.61
C LEU A 6 -40.13 -14.05 21.25
N LEU A 7 -39.13 -14.73 20.66
CA LEU A 7 -39.19 -15.77 19.59
C LEU A 7 -39.26 -15.26 18.13
N SER A 8 -38.60 -15.85 17.12
CA SER A 8 -37.78 -17.08 16.95
C SER A 8 -37.10 -16.96 15.55
N ALA A 9 -35.83 -17.31 15.32
CA ALA A 9 -35.18 -18.63 15.16
C ALA A 9 -35.24 -19.27 13.74
N SER A 10 -34.06 -19.50 13.15
CA SER A 10 -33.70 -20.60 12.23
C SER A 10 -32.16 -20.61 12.08
N LYS A 11 -31.35 -21.50 12.68
CA LYS A 11 -31.04 -22.92 12.34
C LYS A 11 -30.88 -23.14 10.83
N GLY A 12 -29.81 -23.69 10.24
CA GLY A 12 -28.59 -24.36 10.69
C GLY A 12 -27.73 -24.77 9.46
N LEU A 13 -26.48 -25.16 9.72
CA LEU A 13 -25.42 -25.66 8.82
C LEU A 13 -25.80 -26.98 8.08
N PRO A 14 -25.08 -27.42 7.01
CA PRO A 14 -23.83 -28.19 7.19
C PRO A 14 -22.72 -28.01 6.12
N ALA A 15 -21.51 -28.39 6.53
CA ALA A 15 -20.33 -28.66 5.72
C ALA A 15 -20.50 -29.89 4.81
N VAL A 16 -19.82 -29.90 3.66
CA VAL A 16 -19.57 -31.10 2.86
C VAL A 16 -18.09 -31.14 2.48
N LEU A 17 -17.39 -32.10 3.10
CA LEU A 17 -16.09 -32.69 2.74
C LEU A 17 -16.23 -33.51 1.44
N LEU A 18 -15.11 -34.12 1.00
CA LEU A 18 -14.92 -35.22 0.02
C LEU A 18 -14.15 -34.79 -1.25
N TYR A 19 -13.16 -35.50 -1.81
CA TYR A 19 -12.40 -36.74 -1.55
C TYR A 19 -11.05 -36.56 -2.31
N SER A 20 -9.88 -36.86 -1.73
CA SER A 20 -9.06 -38.06 -1.99
C SER A 20 -8.88 -38.47 -3.48
N ALA A 21 -7.66 -38.41 -3.98
CA ALA A 21 -7.17 -39.34 -5.01
C ALA A 21 -5.71 -39.72 -4.70
N LEU A 22 -5.57 -40.95 -4.19
CA LEU A 22 -4.33 -41.68 -3.95
C LEU A 22 -3.96 -42.46 -5.22
N GLY A 23 -2.69 -42.42 -5.61
CA GLY A 23 -1.92 -43.59 -6.03
C GLY A 23 -2.11 -44.17 -7.46
N LEU A 24 -0.97 -44.46 -8.10
CA LEU A 24 -0.54 -45.74 -8.71
C LEU A 24 0.64 -45.41 -9.66
N LEU A 25 1.90 -45.63 -9.27
CA LEU A 25 2.64 -46.89 -9.46
C LEU A 25 2.33 -47.59 -10.79
N SER A 26 3.24 -47.44 -11.75
CA SER A 26 3.47 -48.42 -12.81
C SER A 26 4.97 -48.74 -12.87
N CYS A 27 5.30 -49.92 -12.37
CA CYS A 27 6.54 -50.62 -12.57
C CYS A 27 6.32 -51.56 -13.76
N GLY A 28 7.20 -51.54 -14.76
CA GLY A 28 7.11 -52.41 -15.94
C GLY A 28 8.52 -52.70 -16.48
N PRO A 29 8.96 -53.99 -16.51
CA PRO A 29 10.31 -54.41 -16.86
C PRO A 29 10.43 -54.75 -18.36
N GLY A 30 11.66 -54.74 -18.90
CA GLY A 30 11.92 -55.25 -20.25
C GLY A 30 13.34 -55.03 -20.74
N ASP A 31 14.21 -55.99 -20.45
CA ASP A 31 15.49 -56.24 -21.13
C ASP A 31 15.30 -56.35 -22.65
N ASN A 32 16.18 -55.76 -23.47
CA ASN A 32 17.39 -56.43 -23.96
C ASN A 32 18.07 -55.67 -25.12
N SER A 33 19.41 -55.66 -25.04
CA SER A 33 20.38 -55.80 -26.14
C SER A 33 20.94 -54.59 -26.91
N GLN A 34 22.29 -54.58 -26.86
CA GLN A 34 23.30 -54.19 -27.87
C GLN A 34 23.87 -52.75 -27.90
N VAL A 35 24.95 -52.61 -27.10
CA VAL A 35 26.33 -52.25 -27.52
C VAL A 35 26.46 -51.40 -28.80
N VAL A 36 26.75 -50.11 -28.60
CA VAL A 36 27.78 -49.40 -29.37
C VAL A 36 28.58 -48.54 -28.39
N ALA A 37 29.87 -48.82 -28.28
CA ALA A 37 30.82 -48.05 -27.51
C ALA A 37 31.02 -46.68 -28.18
N THR A 38 30.60 -45.61 -27.51
CA THR A 38 31.11 -44.26 -27.77
C THR A 38 31.41 -43.64 -26.42
N SER A 39 32.68 -43.35 -26.18
CA SER A 39 33.19 -42.78 -24.93
C SER A 39 32.68 -41.35 -24.76
N GLU A 40 31.62 -41.20 -23.96
CA GLU A 40 31.06 -39.91 -23.56
C GLU A 40 31.75 -39.41 -22.28
N PRO A 41 32.15 -38.12 -22.18
CA PRO A 41 32.81 -37.61 -20.98
C PRO A 41 31.82 -37.55 -19.82
N LYS A 42 32.14 -38.27 -18.75
CA LYS A 42 31.45 -38.26 -17.45
C LYS A 42 31.10 -36.82 -17.02
N PRO A 43 29.82 -36.47 -16.74
CA PRO A 43 29.50 -35.17 -16.20
C PRO A 43 30.10 -35.09 -14.79
N ALA A 44 31.02 -34.15 -14.59
CA ALA A 44 31.52 -33.82 -13.27
C ALA A 44 30.33 -33.42 -12.39
N LYS A 45 30.13 -34.16 -11.28
CA LYS A 45 29.13 -33.81 -10.26
C LYS A 45 29.45 -32.41 -9.75
N ARG A 46 28.61 -31.42 -10.10
CA ARG A 46 28.68 -30.09 -9.50
C ARG A 46 28.51 -30.25 -7.99
N PRO A 47 29.41 -29.66 -7.17
CA PRO A 47 29.21 -29.64 -5.73
C PRO A 47 27.88 -28.95 -5.42
N PRO A 48 27.12 -29.44 -4.41
CA PRO A 48 25.87 -28.80 -4.01
C PRO A 48 26.15 -27.34 -3.66
N ALA A 49 25.40 -26.44 -4.29
CA ALA A 49 25.50 -25.01 -4.01
C ALA A 49 25.32 -24.80 -2.50
N ALA A 50 26.33 -24.19 -1.87
CA ALA A 50 26.26 -23.83 -0.48
C ALA A 50 25.00 -22.99 -0.26
N LYS A 51 24.09 -23.47 0.59
CA LYS A 51 22.90 -22.70 0.97
C LYS A 51 23.39 -21.37 1.55
N ALA A 52 23.07 -20.28 0.86
CA ALA A 52 23.36 -18.95 1.35
C ALA A 52 22.78 -18.81 2.77
N PRO A 53 23.53 -18.24 3.73
CA PRO A 53 23.03 -18.07 5.08
C PRO A 53 21.74 -17.24 5.03
N GLN A 54 20.64 -17.83 5.50
CA GLN A 54 19.37 -17.12 5.66
C GLN A 54 19.56 -16.05 6.72
N ARG A 55 19.70 -14.79 6.27
CA ARG A 55 19.71 -13.64 7.17
C ARG A 55 18.38 -13.63 7.93
N PRO A 56 18.39 -13.50 9.28
CA PRO A 56 17.15 -13.42 10.05
C PRO A 56 16.25 -12.31 9.49
N ALA A 57 14.96 -12.60 9.33
CA ALA A 57 13.99 -11.59 8.96
C ALA A 57 14.02 -10.49 10.03
N ALA A 58 14.40 -9.27 9.64
CA ALA A 58 14.49 -8.16 10.56
C ALA A 58 13.08 -7.84 11.10
N THR A 59 12.94 -7.82 12.41
CA THR A 59 11.68 -7.46 13.07
C THR A 59 11.34 -6.00 12.75
N PRO A 60 10.10 -5.68 12.35
CA PRO A 60 9.72 -4.31 12.05
C PRO A 60 9.91 -3.38 13.25
N LYS A 61 10.52 -2.20 13.01
CA LYS A 61 10.54 -1.13 14.01
C LYS A 61 9.12 -0.61 14.23
N ALA A 62 8.76 -0.26 15.46
CA ALA A 62 7.43 0.26 15.76
C ALA A 62 7.15 1.58 15.00
N VAL A 63 8.08 2.53 15.08
CA VAL A 63 8.00 3.82 14.39
C VAL A 63 9.36 4.18 13.80
N CYS A 64 9.36 4.56 12.54
CA CYS A 64 10.49 5.12 11.80
C CYS A 64 10.21 6.59 11.51
N THR A 65 11.16 7.46 11.84
CA THR A 65 11.08 8.89 11.50
C THR A 65 12.24 9.25 10.59
N LEU A 66 11.96 9.98 9.51
CA LEU A 66 12.91 10.47 8.53
C LEU A 66 12.68 11.97 8.35
N THR A 67 13.74 12.76 8.48
CA THR A 67 13.72 14.17 8.07
C THR A 67 14.28 14.25 6.65
N ASN A 68 13.45 14.65 5.69
CA ASN A 68 13.81 14.78 4.29
C ASN A 68 12.86 15.78 3.60
N ASP A 69 13.37 16.99 3.33
CA ASP A 69 12.59 18.11 2.81
C ASP A 69 11.98 17.79 1.43
N THR A 70 12.74 17.14 0.55
CA THR A 70 12.28 16.77 -0.79
C THR A 70 11.14 15.75 -0.74
N LEU A 71 11.29 14.69 0.04
CA LEU A 71 10.28 13.63 0.12
C LEU A 71 9.04 14.07 0.90
N ALA A 72 9.20 14.93 1.91
CA ALA A 72 8.09 15.51 2.63
C ALA A 72 7.32 16.52 1.78
N GLY A 73 8.02 17.35 0.99
CA GLY A 73 7.41 18.36 0.12
C GLY A 73 6.78 17.80 -1.15
N GLN A 74 7.31 16.70 -1.71
CA GLN A 74 6.79 16.08 -2.94
C GLN A 74 6.65 14.56 -2.84
N PRO A 75 5.83 14.04 -1.90
CA PRO A 75 5.72 12.60 -1.67
C PRO A 75 5.10 11.84 -2.84
N PHE A 76 4.27 12.52 -3.64
CA PHE A 76 3.68 12.00 -4.87
C PHE A 76 4.58 12.19 -6.11
N GLY A 77 5.73 12.84 -5.98
CA GLY A 77 6.37 13.55 -7.08
C GLY A 77 5.49 14.72 -7.51
N ALA A 78 4.87 14.63 -8.68
CA ALA A 78 3.82 15.56 -9.08
C ALA A 78 2.56 15.37 -8.22
N GLU A 79 2.14 16.46 -7.57
CA GLU A 79 0.92 16.51 -6.76
C GLU A 79 -0.33 16.28 -7.63
N PRO A 80 -1.27 15.42 -7.22
CA PRO A 80 -2.51 15.21 -7.96
C PRO A 80 -3.39 16.45 -7.91
N THR A 81 -3.73 17.00 -9.09
CA THR A 81 -4.61 18.17 -9.19
C THR A 81 -6.10 17.79 -9.12
N VAL A 82 -6.97 18.75 -8.78
CA VAL A 82 -8.43 18.53 -8.80
C VAL A 82 -8.91 18.10 -10.18
N ALA A 83 -8.43 18.73 -11.25
CA ALA A 83 -8.82 18.42 -12.62
C ALA A 83 -8.44 16.98 -13.01
N GLU A 84 -7.24 16.53 -12.67
CA GLU A 84 -6.80 15.16 -12.93
C GLU A 84 -7.61 14.14 -12.14
N LEU A 85 -7.88 14.40 -10.87
CA LEU A 85 -8.69 13.52 -10.03
C LEU A 85 -10.11 13.38 -10.59
N LEU A 86 -10.75 14.50 -10.97
CA LEU A 86 -12.08 14.48 -11.57
C LEU A 86 -12.10 13.73 -12.91
N ARG A 87 -11.09 13.96 -13.76
CA ARG A 87 -10.93 13.25 -15.04
C ARG A 87 -10.74 11.74 -14.83
N ALA A 88 -10.07 11.34 -13.75
CA ALA A 88 -9.89 9.95 -13.35
C ALA A 88 -11.15 9.32 -12.71
N GLY A 89 -12.24 10.08 -12.55
CA GLY A 89 -13.51 9.60 -12.01
C GLY A 89 -13.71 9.88 -10.52
N ALA A 90 -12.92 10.75 -9.91
CA ALA A 90 -13.18 11.24 -8.55
C ALA A 90 -14.54 11.94 -8.48
N LYS A 91 -15.16 11.88 -7.30
CA LYS A 91 -16.41 12.57 -7.01
C LYS A 91 -16.20 13.63 -5.93
N VAL A 92 -16.83 14.78 -6.12
CA VAL A 92 -16.92 15.80 -5.07
C VAL A 92 -17.84 15.27 -3.98
N SER A 93 -17.32 15.16 -2.76
CA SER A 93 -18.06 14.70 -1.59
C SER A 93 -18.52 15.86 -0.69
N SER A 94 -17.80 16.99 -0.72
CA SER A 94 -18.15 18.19 0.01
C SER A 94 -17.56 19.42 -0.68
N ARG A 95 -18.29 20.54 -0.64
CA ARG A 95 -17.83 21.86 -1.03
C ARG A 95 -18.32 22.85 0.03
N LYS A 96 -17.40 23.46 0.76
CA LYS A 96 -17.73 24.38 1.86
C LYS A 96 -17.10 25.75 1.62
N PRO A 97 -17.85 26.86 1.67
CA PRO A 97 -17.28 28.18 1.63
C PRO A 97 -16.40 28.41 2.87
N PHE A 98 -15.32 29.17 2.71
CA PHE A 98 -14.39 29.52 3.77
C PHE A 98 -13.98 30.98 3.60
N ALA A 99 -14.17 31.82 4.62
CA ALA A 99 -13.75 33.22 4.55
C ALA A 99 -12.22 33.29 4.54
N ASN A 100 -11.64 33.97 3.55
CA ASN A 100 -10.20 34.15 3.49
C ASN A 100 -9.73 35.03 4.67
N LEU A 101 -8.70 34.58 5.38
CA LEU A 101 -8.19 35.27 6.57
C LEU A 101 -7.29 36.47 6.25
N HIS A 102 -6.79 36.56 5.02
CA HIS A 102 -5.80 37.55 4.59
C HIS A 102 -6.38 38.61 3.64
N VAL A 103 -7.49 38.31 2.97
CA VAL A 103 -8.14 39.19 1.99
C VAL A 103 -9.59 39.42 2.40
N ALA A 104 -9.87 40.63 2.89
CA ALA A 104 -11.20 41.01 3.35
C ALA A 104 -12.24 40.89 2.23
N GLY A 105 -13.37 40.24 2.53
CA GLY A 105 -14.47 40.05 1.59
C GLY A 105 -14.28 38.89 0.59
N GLN A 106 -13.11 38.26 0.56
CA GLN A 106 -12.89 37.08 -0.28
C GLN A 106 -13.41 35.81 0.42
N THR A 107 -14.14 35.00 -0.34
CA THR A 107 -14.60 33.66 0.09
C THR A 107 -13.94 32.60 -0.77
N ASP A 108 -13.08 31.81 -0.13
CA ASP A 108 -12.44 30.63 -0.70
C ASP A 108 -13.32 29.39 -0.48
N THR A 109 -12.85 28.21 -0.89
CA THR A 109 -13.63 26.97 -0.79
C THR A 109 -12.76 25.82 -0.30
N ILE A 110 -13.24 25.07 0.70
CA ILE A 110 -12.73 23.73 1.00
C ILE A 110 -13.47 22.72 0.14
N LEU A 111 -12.74 22.05 -0.73
CA LEU A 111 -13.26 21.03 -1.64
C LEU A 111 -12.74 19.65 -1.24
N VAL A 112 -13.63 18.71 -0.96
CA VAL A 112 -13.27 17.33 -0.62
C VAL A 112 -13.66 16.39 -1.76
N LEU A 113 -12.68 15.72 -2.34
CA LEU A 113 -12.87 14.70 -3.36
C LEU A 113 -12.64 13.29 -2.82
N ARG A 114 -13.39 12.32 -3.35
CA ARG A 114 -13.17 10.89 -3.12
C ARG A 114 -12.88 10.19 -4.44
N HIS A 115 -11.87 9.34 -4.45
CA HIS A 115 -11.48 8.57 -5.63
C HIS A 115 -11.01 7.18 -5.23
N GLN A 116 -11.78 6.15 -5.59
CA GLN A 116 -11.44 4.73 -5.35
C GLN A 116 -11.03 4.40 -3.90
N GLY A 117 -11.73 4.97 -2.91
CA GLY A 117 -11.43 4.78 -1.47
C GLY A 117 -10.47 5.82 -0.87
N ASN A 118 -9.76 6.58 -1.70
CA ASN A 118 -8.89 7.67 -1.26
C ASN A 118 -9.69 8.97 -1.10
N GLN A 119 -9.19 9.87 -0.25
CA GLN A 119 -9.77 11.18 0.02
C GLN A 119 -8.73 12.28 -0.19
N PHE A 120 -9.17 13.39 -0.75
CA PHE A 120 -8.36 14.59 -0.95
C PHE A 120 -9.15 15.81 -0.49
N GLU A 121 -8.52 16.69 0.27
CA GLU A 121 -9.04 18.00 0.66
C GLU A 121 -8.17 19.08 0.02
N PHE A 122 -8.81 19.99 -0.71
CA PHE A 122 -8.17 21.13 -1.35
C PHE A 122 -8.70 22.44 -0.77
N TYR A 123 -7.78 23.37 -0.53
CA TYR A 123 -8.08 24.79 -0.36
C TYR A 123 -8.11 25.44 -1.74
N ARG A 124 -9.28 25.88 -2.18
CA ARG A 124 -9.47 26.54 -3.47
C ARG A 124 -9.57 28.04 -3.28
N THR A 125 -8.61 28.77 -3.84
CA THR A 125 -8.67 30.23 -4.01
C THR A 125 -9.18 30.57 -5.41
N PHE A 126 -9.26 31.86 -5.73
CA PHE A 126 -9.54 32.30 -7.10
C PHE A 126 -8.40 31.99 -8.08
N GLU A 127 -7.17 31.82 -7.58
CA GLU A 127 -5.97 31.59 -8.42
C GLU A 127 -5.64 30.12 -8.60
N LYS A 128 -5.81 29.31 -7.55
CA LYS A 128 -5.28 27.94 -7.50
C LYS A 128 -6.00 27.03 -6.52
N ASP A 129 -5.81 25.74 -6.75
CA ASP A 129 -6.17 24.66 -5.83
C ASP A 129 -4.91 24.20 -5.10
N LEU A 130 -4.92 24.26 -3.77
CA LEU A 130 -3.84 23.79 -2.92
C LEU A 130 -4.29 22.52 -2.18
N LEU A 131 -3.56 21.41 -2.31
CA LEU A 131 -3.81 20.25 -1.48
C LEU A 131 -3.54 20.61 0.00
N ARG A 132 -4.46 20.24 0.90
CA ARG A 132 -4.29 20.36 2.36
C ARG A 132 -4.12 19.02 3.03
N LEU A 133 -4.80 18.01 2.51
CA LEU A 133 -4.79 16.67 3.06
C LEU A 133 -5.08 15.65 1.97
N ALA A 134 -4.27 14.60 1.89
CA ALA A 134 -4.61 13.38 1.19
C ALA A 134 -4.57 12.19 2.16
N ILE A 135 -5.64 11.39 2.15
CA ILE A 135 -5.72 10.10 2.86
C ILE A 135 -5.78 9.01 1.81
N ILE A 136 -4.71 8.22 1.72
CA ILE A 136 -4.54 7.16 0.74
C ILE A 136 -4.67 5.81 1.44
N THR A 137 -5.70 5.06 1.07
CA THR A 137 -5.96 3.67 1.54
C THR A 137 -5.93 2.68 0.37
N ASN A 138 -5.99 3.16 -0.86
CA ASN A 138 -5.87 2.39 -2.08
C ASN A 138 -4.70 2.92 -2.94
N PHE A 139 -3.62 2.15 -3.02
CA PHE A 139 -2.40 2.52 -3.74
C PHE A 139 -2.39 2.07 -5.21
N ARG A 140 -3.50 1.56 -5.75
CA ARG A 140 -3.60 1.14 -7.16
C ARG A 140 -3.54 2.28 -8.18
N PRO A 141 -4.17 3.46 -7.97
CA PRO A 141 -4.07 4.59 -8.90
C PRO A 141 -2.63 5.09 -9.07
N SER A 142 -2.31 5.76 -10.17
CA SER A 142 -0.94 6.19 -10.48
C SER A 142 -0.30 7.06 -9.39
N TYR A 143 -1.05 8.01 -8.80
CA TYR A 143 -0.57 8.79 -7.64
C TYR A 143 -0.30 7.90 -6.42
N GLY A 144 -1.13 6.88 -6.21
CA GLY A 144 -0.97 5.92 -5.12
C GLY A 144 0.26 5.04 -5.33
N GLN A 145 0.52 4.61 -6.56
CA GLN A 145 1.72 3.82 -6.88
C GLN A 145 3.00 4.62 -6.64
N ARG A 146 3.04 5.89 -7.04
CA ARG A 146 4.16 6.79 -6.77
C ARG A 146 4.38 6.98 -5.27
N LEU A 147 3.31 7.25 -4.52
CA LEU A 147 3.40 7.39 -3.07
C LEU A 147 3.90 6.09 -2.42
N ARG A 148 3.39 4.92 -2.84
CA ARG A 148 3.85 3.62 -2.33
C ARG A 148 5.35 3.44 -2.55
N PHE A 149 5.86 3.78 -3.74
CA PHE A 149 7.28 3.72 -4.04
C PHE A 149 8.08 4.61 -3.09
N THR A 150 7.69 5.88 -2.94
CA THR A 150 8.32 6.84 -2.02
C THR A 150 8.36 6.32 -0.59
N LEU A 151 7.23 5.81 -0.07
CA LEU A 151 7.13 5.31 1.30
C LEU A 151 7.99 4.06 1.53
N THR A 152 8.02 3.14 0.55
CA THR A 152 8.80 1.90 0.63
C THR A 152 10.29 2.21 0.61
N GLU A 153 10.74 3.10 -0.27
CA GLU A 153 12.14 3.53 -0.32
C GLU A 153 12.54 4.29 0.95
N SER A 154 11.66 5.13 1.49
CA SER A 154 11.91 5.86 2.74
C SER A 154 12.04 4.90 3.93
N ALA A 155 11.20 3.87 4.01
CA ALA A 155 11.33 2.83 5.03
C ALA A 155 12.68 2.08 4.90
N ARG A 156 13.08 1.75 3.67
CA ARG A 156 14.37 1.11 3.38
C ARG A 156 15.56 1.98 3.81
N GLN A 157 15.52 3.28 3.51
CA GLN A 157 16.54 4.25 3.94
C GLN A 157 16.65 4.35 5.47
N ASN A 158 15.56 4.11 6.19
CA ASN A 158 15.54 4.08 7.66
C ASN A 158 16.05 2.75 8.27
N GLY A 159 16.72 1.91 7.47
CA GLY A 159 17.42 0.72 7.93
C GLY A 159 16.53 -0.51 8.13
N GLY A 160 15.35 -0.58 7.50
CA GLY A 160 14.54 -1.81 7.47
C GLY A 160 13.03 -1.59 7.61
N PRO A 161 12.26 -2.69 7.75
CA PRO A 161 10.81 -2.61 7.85
C PRO A 161 10.36 -1.83 9.09
N CYS A 162 9.25 -1.12 8.96
CA CYS A 162 8.63 -0.37 10.05
C CYS A 162 7.11 -0.46 9.99
N ASN A 163 6.47 -0.47 11.15
CA ASN A 163 4.99 -0.50 11.25
C ASN A 163 4.41 0.88 10.97
N GLN A 164 5.09 1.94 11.41
CA GLN A 164 4.74 3.32 11.08
C GLN A 164 5.96 4.04 10.53
N LEU A 165 5.77 4.83 9.47
CA LEU A 165 6.75 5.75 8.92
C LEU A 165 6.25 7.18 9.07
N ARG A 166 7.15 8.09 9.41
CA ARG A 166 6.92 9.53 9.42
C ARG A 166 8.03 10.20 8.62
N ILE A 167 7.68 10.92 7.56
CA ILE A 167 8.58 11.75 6.78
C ILE A 167 8.19 13.19 7.06
N ARG A 168 9.15 14.01 7.45
CA ARG A 168 8.96 15.42 7.76
C ARG A 168 10.03 16.24 7.05
N ASP A 169 9.71 17.47 6.73
CA ASP A 169 10.71 18.46 6.38
C ASP A 169 11.33 19.09 7.65
N THR A 170 12.38 19.85 7.44
CA THR A 170 13.15 20.54 8.48
C THR A 170 12.28 21.56 9.22
N GLU A 171 11.44 22.28 8.49
CA GLU A 171 10.52 23.30 9.03
C GLU A 171 9.26 22.70 9.67
N ARG A 172 9.03 21.39 9.48
CA ARG A 172 7.83 20.65 9.92
C ARG A 172 6.52 21.16 9.30
N ALA A 173 6.62 21.94 8.22
CA ALA A 173 5.51 22.42 7.43
C ALA A 173 4.97 21.32 6.50
N ASN A 174 5.68 20.24 6.25
CA ASN A 174 5.18 19.14 5.44
C ASN A 174 5.30 17.82 6.20
N ASN A 175 4.18 17.13 6.35
CA ASN A 175 4.11 15.90 7.12
C ASN A 175 3.48 14.77 6.29
N VAL A 176 4.23 13.68 6.17
CA VAL A 176 3.77 12.44 5.58
C VAL A 176 3.86 11.36 6.63
N SER A 177 2.75 10.69 6.90
CA SER A 177 2.74 9.53 7.77
C SER A 177 2.11 8.33 7.09
N ALA A 178 2.65 7.15 7.32
CA ALA A 178 2.13 5.92 6.76
C ALA A 178 2.18 4.78 7.76
N THR A 179 1.20 3.90 7.69
CA THR A 179 1.17 2.62 8.41
C THR A 179 1.40 1.48 7.44
N PHE A 180 2.16 0.47 7.86
CA PHE A 180 2.51 -0.68 7.05
C PHE A 180 1.84 -1.93 7.62
N THR A 181 1.31 -2.75 6.71
CA THR A 181 0.78 -4.09 7.01
C THR A 181 1.51 -5.07 6.11
N ALA A 182 2.05 -6.15 6.69
CA ALA A 182 2.85 -7.15 5.95
C ALA A 182 3.98 -6.52 5.09
N GLY A 183 4.63 -5.48 5.61
CA GLY A 183 5.74 -4.79 4.94
C GLY A 183 5.33 -3.88 3.78
N GLN A 184 4.03 -3.65 3.56
CA GLN A 184 3.50 -2.77 2.52
C GLN A 184 2.73 -1.59 3.12
N PRO A 185 2.80 -0.37 2.53
CA PRO A 185 1.94 0.73 2.94
C PRO A 185 0.46 0.35 2.85
N SER A 186 -0.27 0.59 3.94
CA SER A 186 -1.69 0.26 4.07
C SER A 186 -2.57 1.50 4.17
N VAL A 187 -2.12 2.51 4.93
CA VAL A 187 -2.74 3.84 4.96
C VAL A 187 -1.64 4.88 4.96
N ALA A 188 -1.80 5.95 4.19
CA ALA A 188 -0.93 7.11 4.23
C ALA A 188 -1.73 8.40 4.37
N HIS A 189 -1.20 9.33 5.16
CA HIS A 189 -1.66 10.70 5.31
C HIS A 189 -0.57 11.62 4.78
N VAL A 190 -0.94 12.50 3.86
CA VAL A 190 -0.07 13.56 3.33
C VAL A 190 -0.70 14.88 3.69
N GLN A 191 0.03 15.70 4.44
CA GLN A 191 -0.38 16.97 4.99
C GLN A 191 0.68 18.01 4.63
N PRO A 192 0.61 18.59 3.42
CA PRO A 192 1.46 19.71 3.05
C PRO A 192 0.95 20.99 3.71
N TYR A 193 1.86 21.91 4.01
CA TYR A 193 1.54 23.20 4.66
C TYR A 193 0.80 23.01 6.00
N TRP A 194 1.40 22.20 6.87
CA TRP A 194 1.01 21.96 8.23
C TRP A 194 1.57 23.07 9.13
N ASP A 195 0.88 24.20 9.17
CA ASP A 195 1.13 25.37 10.00
C ASP A 195 -0.13 25.87 10.73
#